data_AF-A0A915ZT49-F1
#
_entry.id   AF-A0A915ZT49-F1
#
_cell.length_a   1.000
_cell.length_b   1.000
_cell.length_c   1.000
_cell.angle_alpha   90.00
_cell.angle_beta   90.00
_cell.angle_gamma   90.00
#
_symmetry.space_group_name_H-M   'P 1'
#
loop_
_entity.id
_entity.type
_entity.pdbx_description
1 polymer ?
#
loop_
_entity_poly.entity_id
_entity_poly.type
_entity_poly.pdbx_seq_one_letter_code
_entity_poly.pdbx_strand_id
1 'polypeptide(L)'
;MIRVTKPGGYVEILDIYFTLRGAGPILSKIYEAHNTSCLQRGVDMKIIPNLDKIIQSNQNTPIVYRDEKSYILGPNGGKVGMIKQDIFIGYHDNEVATENLSPFLGISKEEYKIMITKDLIEELKYTSPEFLLIRFWAKKN
;
A
#
# COMPACT_ATOMS: atom_id res chain seq x y z
N MET A 1 -3.61 19.99 -4.41
CA MET A 1 -4.96 19.52 -4.03
C MET A 1 -5.78 20.59 -3.31
N ILE A 2 -5.45 20.97 -2.05
CA ILE A 2 -6.22 21.98 -1.28
C ILE A 2 -6.31 23.35 -1.99
N ARG A 3 -5.23 23.80 -2.65
CA ARG A 3 -5.21 25.07 -3.41
C ARG A 3 -6.30 25.13 -4.49
N VAL A 4 -6.55 24.03 -5.19
CA VAL A 4 -7.47 23.99 -6.35
C VAL A 4 -8.91 23.65 -5.96
N THR A 5 -9.13 23.13 -4.75
CA THR A 5 -10.47 22.94 -4.18
C THR A 5 -11.13 24.30 -3.93
N LYS A 6 -12.38 24.47 -4.35
CA LYS A 6 -13.16 25.69 -4.07
C LYS A 6 -13.49 25.80 -2.57
N PRO A 7 -13.69 27.02 -2.03
CA PRO A 7 -14.23 27.19 -0.68
C PRO A 7 -15.52 26.38 -0.47
N GLY A 8 -15.65 25.73 0.68
CA GLY A 8 -16.72 24.78 0.99
C GLY A 8 -16.63 23.41 0.31
N GLY A 9 -15.69 23.20 -0.63
CA GLY A 9 -15.48 21.95 -1.33
C GLY A 9 -14.72 20.91 -0.51
N TYR A 10 -14.73 19.66 -0.97
CA TYR A 10 -14.12 18.52 -0.29
C TYR A 10 -12.89 18.01 -1.02
N VAL A 11 -11.94 17.50 -0.24
CA VAL A 11 -10.81 16.69 -0.68
C VAL A 11 -10.95 15.33 -0.04
N GLU A 12 -10.81 14.26 -0.83
CA GLU A 12 -10.81 12.89 -0.34
C GLU A 12 -9.54 12.17 -0.79
N ILE A 13 -8.95 11.41 0.13
CA ILE A 13 -7.82 10.51 -0.13
C ILE A 13 -8.21 9.14 0.42
N LEU A 14 -8.09 8.10 -0.41
CA LEU A 14 -8.17 6.71 0.01
C LEU A 14 -6.84 6.06 -0.32
N ASP A 15 -6.17 5.52 0.69
CA ASP A 15 -4.88 4.86 0.50
C ASP A 15 -4.79 3.55 1.29
N ILE A 16 -3.82 2.71 0.92
CA ILE A 16 -3.59 1.41 1.51
C ILE A 16 -2.30 1.43 2.32
N TYR A 17 -2.37 0.97 3.57
CA TYR A 17 -1.21 0.85 4.44
C TYR A 17 -1.03 -0.59 4.91
N PHE A 18 0.18 -1.14 4.77
CA PHE A 18 0.48 -2.48 5.23
C PHE A 18 1.02 -2.46 6.66
N THR A 19 0.41 -3.23 7.57
CA THR A 19 0.78 -3.20 8.99
C THR A 19 1.91 -4.16 9.35
N LEU A 20 2.38 -4.97 8.40
CA LEU A 20 3.27 -6.14 8.59
C LEU A 20 2.69 -7.25 9.49
N ARG A 21 1.52 -7.04 10.08
CA ARG A 21 0.89 -8.04 10.96
C ARG A 21 0.42 -9.23 10.15
N GLY A 22 0.80 -10.43 10.60
CA GLY A 22 0.43 -11.68 9.95
C GLY A 22 1.13 -11.92 8.60
N ALA A 23 2.13 -11.09 8.27
CA ALA A 23 2.95 -11.25 7.07
C ALA A 23 3.93 -12.43 7.22
N GLY A 24 4.15 -13.14 6.12
CA GLY A 24 5.28 -14.07 6.03
C GLY A 24 6.56 -13.38 5.55
N PRO A 25 7.69 -14.12 5.53
CA PRO A 25 8.99 -13.59 5.14
C PRO A 25 9.06 -13.09 3.68
N ILE A 26 8.35 -13.72 2.74
CA ILE A 26 8.37 -13.34 1.32
C ILE A 26 7.68 -12.00 1.13
N LEU A 27 6.43 -11.86 1.60
CA LEU A 27 5.70 -10.61 1.50
C LEU A 27 6.41 -9.47 2.24
N SER A 28 7.03 -9.76 3.39
CA SER A 28 7.81 -8.78 4.15
C SER A 28 8.99 -8.23 3.34
N LYS A 29 9.75 -9.11 2.67
CA LYS A 29 10.88 -8.71 1.80
C LYS A 29 10.42 -7.88 0.61
N ILE A 30 9.35 -8.30 -0.07
CA ILE A 30 8.79 -7.56 -1.21
C ILE A 30 8.37 -6.15 -0.77
N TYR A 31 7.70 -6.04 0.38
CA TYR A 31 7.27 -4.76 0.91
C TYR A 31 8.44 -3.86 1.32
N GLU A 32 9.49 -4.41 1.92
CA GLU A 32 10.70 -3.68 2.26
C GLU A 32 11.43 -3.15 1.02
N ALA A 33 11.56 -3.98 -0.02
CA ALA A 33 12.11 -3.57 -1.31
C ALA A 33 11.29 -2.44 -1.94
N HIS A 34 9.97 -2.56 -1.91
CA HIS A 34 9.06 -1.54 -2.41
C HIS A 34 9.18 -0.22 -1.61
N ASN A 35 9.21 -0.28 -0.28
CA ASN A 35 9.46 0.87 0.59
C ASN A 35 10.78 1.56 0.27
N THR A 36 11.86 0.79 0.15
CA THR A 36 13.20 1.33 -0.13
C THR A 36 13.23 2.00 -1.50
N SER A 37 12.63 1.37 -2.52
CA SER A 37 12.50 1.94 -3.86
C SER A 37 11.70 3.24 -3.87
N CYS A 38 10.58 3.31 -3.14
CA CYS A 38 9.79 4.54 -3.00
C CYS A 38 10.59 5.63 -2.28
N LEU A 39 11.29 5.29 -1.19
CA LEU A 39 12.05 6.24 -0.39
C LEU A 39 13.21 6.86 -1.19
N GLN A 40 13.89 6.09 -2.04
CA GLN A 40 14.93 6.62 -2.95
C GLN A 40 14.38 7.67 -3.92
N ARG A 41 13.08 7.61 -4.24
CA ARG A 41 12.37 8.58 -5.09
C ARG A 41 11.74 9.73 -4.27
N GLY A 42 12.03 9.82 -2.98
CA GLY A 42 11.48 10.83 -2.07
C GLY A 42 10.04 10.56 -1.63
N VAL A 43 9.55 9.32 -1.79
CA VAL A 43 8.19 8.92 -1.39
C VAL A 43 8.28 8.05 -0.14
N ASP A 44 7.96 8.62 1.03
CA ASP A 44 7.87 7.86 2.28
C ASP A 44 6.44 7.33 2.47
N MET A 45 6.25 6.00 2.34
CA MET A 45 4.94 5.37 2.53
C MET A 45 4.49 5.34 4.00
N LYS A 46 5.38 5.59 4.97
CA LYS A 46 5.02 5.64 6.40
C LYS A 46 4.21 6.88 6.77
N ILE A 47 4.06 7.84 5.85
CA ILE A 47 3.22 9.02 6.07
C ILE A 47 1.73 8.69 6.03
N ILE A 48 1.32 7.59 5.35
CA ILE A 48 -0.08 7.29 5.05
C ILE A 48 -0.97 7.32 6.31
N PRO A 49 -0.61 6.67 7.44
CA PRO A 49 -1.42 6.72 8.65
C PRO A 49 -1.51 8.09 9.33
N ASN A 50 -0.67 9.05 8.92
CA ASN A 50 -0.57 10.40 9.49
C ASN A 50 -1.01 11.50 8.50
N LEU A 51 -1.63 11.13 7.36
CA LEU A 51 -2.08 12.10 6.36
C LEU A 51 -3.14 13.05 6.93
N ASP A 52 -3.96 12.61 7.89
CA ASP A 52 -4.90 13.48 8.61
C ASP A 52 -4.21 14.68 9.26
N LYS A 53 -3.13 14.45 10.00
CA LYS A 53 -2.33 15.49 10.65
C LYS A 53 -1.70 16.43 9.62
N ILE A 54 -1.22 15.89 8.50
CA ILE A 54 -0.63 16.68 7.41
C ILE A 54 -1.71 17.58 6.79
N ILE A 55 -2.90 17.07 6.53
CA ILE A 55 -4.01 17.87 5.98
C ILE A 55 -4.47 18.92 6.99
N GLN A 56 -4.61 18.56 8.28
CA GLN A 56 -4.99 19.48 9.36
C GLN A 56 -3.98 20.62 9.56
N SER A 57 -2.70 20.40 9.26
CA SER A 57 -1.68 21.45 9.34
C SER A 57 -1.90 22.61 8.35
N ASN A 58 -2.74 22.40 7.33
CA ASN A 58 -3.13 23.45 6.40
C ASN A 58 -4.27 24.30 6.98
N GLN A 59 -4.04 25.61 7.09
CA GLN A 59 -5.00 26.58 7.64
C GLN A 59 -6.37 26.61 6.93
N ASN A 60 -6.46 26.13 5.69
CA ASN A 60 -7.72 26.10 4.94
C ASN A 60 -8.56 24.84 5.17
N THR A 61 -8.04 23.83 5.87
CA THR A 61 -8.72 22.54 6.11
C THR A 61 -8.63 22.14 7.60
N PRO A 62 -9.26 22.91 8.51
CA PRO A 62 -9.15 22.68 9.95
C PRO A 62 -9.86 21.40 10.40
N ILE A 63 -10.83 20.90 9.62
CA ILE A 63 -11.60 19.70 9.93
C ILE A 63 -11.23 18.62 8.92
N VAL A 64 -10.67 17.53 9.43
CA VAL A 64 -10.32 16.34 8.68
C VAL A 64 -10.95 15.15 9.37
N TYR A 65 -11.64 14.34 8.59
CA TYR A 65 -12.27 13.10 9.02
C TYR A 65 -11.43 11.91 8.55
N ARG A 66 -11.52 10.81 9.30
CA ARG A 66 -10.80 9.56 9.05
C ARG A 66 -11.75 8.39 9.24
N ASP A 67 -11.73 7.44 8.31
CA ASP A 67 -12.38 6.14 8.41
C ASP A 67 -11.37 5.05 8.04
N GLU A 68 -11.42 3.92 8.74
CA GLU A 68 -10.47 2.83 8.56
C GLU A 68 -11.18 1.50 8.43
N LYS A 69 -10.75 0.72 7.44
CA LYS A 69 -11.16 -0.68 7.29
C LYS A 69 -9.93 -1.52 7.10
N SER A 70 -9.98 -2.79 7.50
CA SER A 70 -8.91 -3.73 7.21
C SER A 70 -9.38 -4.86 6.29
N TYR A 71 -8.43 -5.48 5.62
CA TYR A 71 -8.61 -6.77 4.96
C TYR A 71 -7.37 -7.63 5.15
N ILE A 72 -7.58 -8.94 5.03
CA ILE A 72 -6.50 -9.93 4.98
C ILE A 72 -6.19 -10.22 3.51
N LEU A 73 -4.92 -10.14 3.13
CA LEU A 73 -4.47 -10.48 1.78
C LEU A 73 -4.47 -12.01 1.58
N GLY A 74 -4.97 -12.48 0.44
CA GLY A 74 -4.95 -13.90 0.08
C GLY A 74 -6.14 -14.72 0.57
N PRO A 75 -6.06 -16.07 0.49
CA PRO A 75 -7.18 -16.97 0.73
C PRO A 75 -7.83 -16.83 2.10
N ASN A 76 -7.04 -16.54 3.14
CA ASN A 76 -7.54 -16.37 4.50
C ASN A 76 -8.37 -15.10 4.69
N GLY A 77 -8.38 -14.17 3.71
CA GLY A 77 -9.27 -13.02 3.65
C GLY A 77 -10.56 -13.22 2.85
N GLY A 78 -10.85 -14.47 2.45
CA GLY A 78 -12.02 -14.80 1.65
C GLY A 78 -12.01 -14.12 0.28
N LYS A 79 -13.21 -13.84 -0.26
CA LYS A 79 -13.35 -13.28 -1.63
C LYS A 79 -12.63 -11.94 -1.81
N VAL A 80 -12.69 -11.06 -0.81
CA VAL A 80 -12.01 -9.75 -0.88
C VAL A 80 -10.49 -9.94 -0.85
N GLY A 81 -9.98 -10.81 0.02
CA GLY A 81 -8.55 -11.12 0.12
C GLY A 81 -7.98 -11.72 -1.18
N MET A 82 -8.72 -12.62 -1.82
CA MET A 82 -8.36 -13.20 -3.12
C MET A 82 -8.31 -12.16 -4.23
N ILE A 83 -9.32 -11.29 -4.36
CA ILE A 83 -9.32 -10.21 -5.36
C ILE A 83 -8.13 -9.27 -5.13
N LYS A 84 -7.83 -8.95 -3.87
CA LYS A 84 -6.68 -8.11 -3.52
C LYS A 84 -5.34 -8.79 -3.82
N GLN A 85 -5.25 -10.11 -3.66
CA GLN A 85 -4.09 -10.88 -4.08
C GLN A 85 -3.89 -10.79 -5.59
N ASP A 86 -4.94 -10.99 -6.40
CA ASP A 86 -4.82 -10.92 -7.86
C ASP A 86 -4.34 -9.54 -8.33
N ILE A 87 -4.87 -8.47 -7.73
CA ILE A 87 -4.42 -7.09 -8.00
C ILE A 87 -2.96 -6.90 -7.59
N PHE A 88 -2.57 -7.37 -6.40
CA PHE A 88 -1.21 -7.24 -5.90
C PHE A 88 -0.21 -7.98 -6.81
N ILE A 89 -0.54 -9.21 -7.22
CA ILE A 89 0.29 -10.01 -8.13
C ILE A 89 0.36 -9.33 -9.49
N GLY A 90 -0.76 -8.87 -10.06
CA GLY A 90 -0.74 -8.17 -11.35
C GLY A 90 0.10 -6.89 -11.33
N TYR A 91 0.14 -6.17 -10.20
CA TYR A 91 1.04 -5.02 -10.04
C TYR A 91 2.52 -5.41 -9.98
N HIS A 92 2.85 -6.59 -9.46
CA HIS A 92 4.25 -7.03 -9.31
C HIS A 92 4.74 -7.88 -10.48
N ASP A 93 3.86 -8.61 -11.18
CA ASP A 93 4.16 -9.43 -12.36
C ASP A 93 4.12 -8.60 -13.65
N ASN A 94 4.93 -7.54 -13.70
CA ASN A 94 5.22 -6.81 -14.92
C ASN A 94 6.70 -6.41 -14.97
N GLU A 95 7.17 -6.06 -16.17
CA GLU A 95 8.57 -5.74 -16.44
C GLU A 95 9.05 -4.55 -15.60
N VAL A 96 8.24 -3.49 -15.48
CA VAL A 96 8.61 -2.28 -14.72
C VAL A 96 8.82 -2.60 -13.25
N ALA A 97 7.91 -3.35 -12.62
CA ALA A 97 8.06 -3.75 -11.22
C ALA A 97 9.28 -4.67 -11.03
N THR A 98 9.46 -5.62 -11.95
CA THR A 98 10.60 -6.56 -11.92
C THR A 98 11.93 -5.82 -11.99
N GLU A 99 12.09 -4.91 -12.95
CA GLU A 99 13.31 -4.11 -13.12
C GLU A 99 13.60 -3.20 -11.94
N ASN A 100 12.56 -2.62 -11.36
CA ASN A 100 12.72 -1.68 -10.26
C ASN A 100 12.89 -2.34 -8.90
N LEU A 101 12.43 -3.58 -8.69
CA LEU A 101 12.41 -4.20 -7.35
C LEU A 101 13.41 -5.36 -7.21
N SER A 102 13.73 -6.09 -8.28
CA SER A 102 14.71 -7.18 -8.20
C SER A 102 16.10 -6.72 -7.69
N PRO A 103 16.62 -5.53 -8.04
CA PRO A 103 17.92 -5.06 -7.53
C PRO A 103 17.90 -4.79 -6.03
N PHE A 104 16.78 -4.30 -5.47
CA PHE A 104 16.64 -4.07 -4.02
C PHE A 104 16.54 -5.38 -3.23
N LEU A 105 16.05 -6.43 -3.89
CA LEU A 105 15.99 -7.77 -3.32
C LEU A 105 17.30 -8.55 -3.48
N GLY A 106 18.23 -8.05 -4.31
CA GLY A 106 19.50 -8.72 -4.60
C GLY A 106 19.33 -10.03 -5.39
N ILE A 107 18.29 -10.13 -6.20
CA ILE A 107 17.94 -11.34 -6.98
C ILE A 107 17.81 -11.02 -8.48
N SER A 108 17.91 -12.06 -9.30
CA SER A 108 17.64 -11.98 -10.75
C SER A 108 16.17 -11.64 -11.04
N LYS A 109 15.89 -11.19 -12.28
CA LYS A 109 14.54 -10.92 -12.75
C LYS A 109 13.69 -12.20 -12.75
N GLU A 110 14.29 -13.34 -13.10
CA GLU A 110 13.67 -14.65 -13.11
C GLU A 110 13.30 -15.12 -11.70
N GLU A 111 14.22 -14.98 -10.73
CA GLU A 111 13.96 -15.27 -9.32
C GLU A 111 12.85 -14.37 -8.75
N TYR A 112 12.84 -13.08 -9.11
CA TYR A 112 11.76 -12.17 -8.72
C TYR A 112 10.41 -12.64 -9.26
N LYS A 113 10.34 -13.04 -10.53
CA LYS A 113 9.10 -13.54 -11.12
C LYS A 113 8.60 -14.80 -10.43
N ILE A 114 9.50 -15.74 -10.10
CA ILE A 114 9.17 -16.95 -9.33
C ILE A 114 8.66 -16.57 -7.93
N MET A 115 9.33 -15.64 -7.26
CA MET A 115 8.94 -15.16 -5.93
C MET A 115 7.51 -14.61 -5.92
N ILE A 116 7.14 -13.79 -6.92
CA ILE A 116 5.80 -13.19 -7.02
C ILE A 116 4.73 -14.20 -7.43
N THR A 117 5.00 -14.99 -8.47
CA THR A 117 3.97 -15.83 -9.13
C THR A 117 3.80 -17.21 -8.52
N LYS A 118 4.72 -17.62 -7.63
CA LYS A 118 4.68 -18.94 -6.99
C LYS A 118 4.88 -18.84 -5.49
N ASP A 119 6.02 -18.33 -5.03
CA ASP A 119 6.40 -18.47 -3.62
C ASP A 119 5.50 -17.61 -2.71
N LEU A 120 5.18 -16.38 -3.13
CA LEU A 120 4.23 -15.52 -2.43
C LEU A 120 2.83 -16.14 -2.39
N ILE A 121 2.34 -16.71 -3.50
CA ILE A 121 1.03 -17.35 -3.54
C ILE A 121 0.96 -18.52 -2.54
N GLU A 122 2.04 -19.29 -2.44
CA GLU A 122 2.13 -20.39 -1.48
C GLU A 122 2.14 -19.87 -0.04
N GLU A 123 2.93 -18.83 0.26
CA GLU A 123 2.98 -18.19 1.58
C GLU A 123 1.61 -17.66 2.02
N LEU A 124 0.84 -17.06 1.10
CA LEU A 124 -0.47 -16.48 1.41
C LEU A 124 -1.52 -17.52 1.81
N LYS A 125 -1.33 -18.81 1.47
CA LYS A 125 -2.21 -19.89 1.94
C LYS A 125 -2.11 -20.11 3.45
N TYR A 126 -0.95 -19.82 4.03
CA TYR A 126 -0.64 -20.12 5.43
C TYR A 126 -0.48 -18.88 6.31
N THR A 127 -0.54 -17.69 5.72
CA THR A 127 -0.38 -16.41 6.41
C THR A 127 -1.67 -15.60 6.34
N SER A 128 -1.76 -14.56 7.17
CA SER A 128 -2.92 -13.67 7.20
C SER A 128 -2.46 -12.20 7.25
N PRO A 129 -1.83 -11.69 6.17
CA PRO A 129 -1.26 -10.36 6.18
C PRO A 129 -2.36 -9.29 6.21
N GLU A 130 -2.34 -8.41 7.20
CA GLU A 130 -3.34 -7.37 7.40
C GLU A 130 -2.95 -6.06 6.69
N PHE A 131 -3.85 -5.55 5.86
CA PHE A 131 -3.75 -4.24 5.23
C PHE A 131 -4.88 -3.34 5.69
N LEU A 132 -4.58 -2.06 5.91
CA LEU A 132 -5.55 -1.01 6.20
C LEU A 132 -5.91 -0.26 4.91
N LEU A 133 -7.20 -0.03 4.69
CA LEU A 133 -7.70 1.03 3.83
C LEU A 133 -8.03 2.21 4.71
N ILE A 134 -7.32 3.32 4.50
CA ILE A 134 -7.48 4.52 5.28
C ILE A 134 -8.08 5.60 4.38
N ARG A 135 -9.28 6.04 4.72
CA ARG A 135 -9.98 7.12 4.03
C ARG A 135 -9.86 8.39 4.86
N PHE A 136 -9.40 9.45 4.23
CA PHE A 136 -9.38 10.80 4.76
C PHE A 136 -10.26 11.69 3.91
N TRP A 137 -11.06 12.55 4.55
CA TRP A 137 -11.70 13.64 3.82
C TRP A 137 -11.71 14.93 4.63
N ALA A 138 -11.54 16.05 3.93
CA ALA A 138 -11.44 17.36 4.54
C ALA A 138 -12.30 18.35 3.77
N LYS A 139 -12.97 19.24 4.50
CA LYS A 139 -13.70 20.37 3.90
C LYS A 139 -12.79 21.59 3.89
N LYS A 140 -12.67 22.24 2.75
CA LYS A 140 -12.00 23.53 2.64
C LYS A 140 -12.92 24.63 3.18
N ASN A 141 -12.37 25.52 3.99
CA ASN A 141 -13.04 26.75 4.41
C ASN A 141 -13.43 27.60 3.18
#